data_AF-A0A4R5ZXV0-F1
#
_entry.id   AF-A0A4R5ZXV0-F1
#
_cell.length_a   1.000
_cell.length_b   1.000
_cell.length_c   1.000
_cell.angle_alpha   90.00
_cell.angle_beta   90.00
_cell.angle_gamma   90.00
#
_symmetry.space_group_name_H-M   'P 1'
#
loop_
_entity.id
_entity.type
_entity.pdbx_description
1 polymer ?
#
loop_
_entity_poly.entity_id
_entity_poly.type
_entity_poly.pdbx_seq_one_letter_code
_entity_poly.pdbx_strand_id
1 'polypeptide(L)'
;MLRTLVIAAAAALVAGPGLAQRLSEAPQPAEFPPESYTSRQYVDSRGCAYVRAGQGPTVIWVPRVTDDKKLACGLRPTLRRTAADTAPVIPDPRPAAAPAPAPAVAAPQAVRVARPPRQPAT
;
A
#
# COMPACT_ATOMS: atom_id res chain seq x y z
N MET A 1 -44.00 -11.00 63.54
CA MET A 1 -42.57 -11.30 63.35
C MET A 1 -42.20 -11.01 61.90
N LEU A 2 -41.75 -9.78 61.63
CA LEU A 2 -41.43 -9.31 60.28
C LEU A 2 -39.92 -9.44 60.10
N ARG A 3 -39.48 -10.33 59.20
CA ARG A 3 -38.07 -10.49 58.83
C ARG A 3 -37.95 -10.52 57.31
N THR A 4 -38.22 -9.37 56.70
CA THR A 4 -37.88 -9.06 55.31
C THR A 4 -36.48 -8.44 55.28
N LEU A 5 -35.49 -9.17 54.77
CA LEU A 5 -34.28 -8.59 54.18
C LEU A 5 -33.80 -9.51 53.04
N VAL A 6 -34.28 -9.24 51.83
CA VAL A 6 -33.71 -9.76 50.58
C VAL A 6 -32.59 -8.80 50.20
N ILE A 7 -31.33 -9.25 50.31
CA ILE A 7 -30.17 -8.47 49.88
C ILE A 7 -30.04 -8.63 48.36
N ALA A 8 -30.42 -7.59 47.61
CA ALA A 8 -30.13 -7.49 46.18
C ALA A 8 -28.64 -7.15 46.00
N ALA A 9 -27.83 -8.14 45.60
CA ALA A 9 -26.46 -7.92 45.17
C ALA A 9 -26.47 -7.37 43.74
N ALA A 10 -26.34 -6.05 43.58
CA ALA A 10 -26.11 -5.43 42.29
C ALA A 10 -24.66 -5.69 41.85
N ALA A 11 -24.46 -6.63 40.91
CA ALA A 11 -23.18 -6.82 40.27
C ALA A 11 -22.90 -5.64 39.33
N ALA A 12 -22.04 -4.71 39.77
CA ALA A 12 -21.50 -3.66 38.92
C ALA A 12 -20.59 -4.29 37.86
N LEU A 13 -21.11 -4.49 36.66
CA LEU A 13 -20.32 -4.79 35.47
C LEU A 13 -19.49 -3.54 35.13
N VAL A 14 -18.25 -3.50 35.61
CA VAL A 14 -17.26 -2.50 35.19
C VAL A 14 -16.82 -2.86 33.78
N ALA A 15 -17.51 -2.32 32.78
CA ALA A 15 -17.03 -2.34 31.40
C ALA A 15 -15.84 -1.38 31.28
N GLY A 16 -14.62 -1.91 31.34
CA GLY A 16 -13.41 -1.15 31.05
C GLY A 16 -13.38 -0.67 29.59
N PRO A 17 -12.71 0.46 29.28
CA PRO A 17 -12.66 0.99 27.92
C PRO A 17 -11.77 0.09 27.06
N GLY A 18 -12.39 -0.82 26.30
CA GLY A 18 -11.72 -1.46 25.17
C GLY A 18 -11.51 -0.41 24.08
N LEU A 19 -10.26 -0.02 23.81
CA LEU A 19 -9.93 0.81 22.66
C LEU A 19 -10.38 0.08 21.39
N ALA A 20 -11.46 0.55 20.76
CA ALA A 20 -11.91 0.03 19.49
C ALA A 20 -10.87 0.38 18.40
N GLN A 21 -10.02 -0.58 18.05
CA GLN A 21 -9.03 -0.42 16.98
C GLN A 21 -9.77 -0.32 15.64
N ARG A 22 -9.45 0.68 14.81
CA ARG A 22 -10.10 0.81 13.50
C ARG A 22 -9.62 -0.31 12.60
N LEU A 23 -10.54 -0.94 11.87
CA LEU A 23 -10.19 -2.05 10.97
C LEU A 23 -9.19 -1.63 9.88
N SER A 24 -9.20 -0.36 9.48
CA SER A 24 -8.23 0.21 8.53
C SER A 24 -6.79 0.18 9.02
N GLU A 25 -6.57 0.12 10.34
CA GLU A 25 -5.25 0.04 10.98
C GLU A 25 -4.86 -1.41 11.31
N ALA A 26 -5.77 -2.36 11.10
CA ALA A 26 -5.52 -3.76 11.36
C ALA A 26 -4.59 -4.36 10.29
N PRO A 27 -3.74 -5.36 10.66
CA PRO A 27 -2.89 -6.03 9.70
C PRO A 27 -3.71 -6.61 8.54
N GLN A 28 -3.35 -6.25 7.32
CA GLN A 28 -3.98 -6.76 6.10
C GLN A 28 -3.32 -8.08 5.64
N PRO A 29 -4.00 -8.88 4.80
CA PRO A 29 -3.38 -10.03 4.13
C PRO A 29 -2.10 -9.62 3.38
N ALA A 30 -1.10 -10.50 3.30
CA ALA A 30 0.06 -10.27 2.43
C ALA A 30 -0.35 -10.12 0.96
N GLU A 31 -1.36 -10.88 0.56
CA GLU A 31 -2.01 -10.73 -0.72
C GLU A 31 -3.51 -10.95 -0.54
N PHE A 32 -4.31 -10.16 -1.26
CA PHE A 32 -5.76 -10.32 -1.25
C PHE A 32 -6.16 -11.53 -2.11
N PRO A 33 -7.22 -12.25 -1.73
CA PRO A 33 -7.73 -13.32 -2.56
C PRO A 33 -8.21 -12.77 -3.92
N PRO A 34 -8.14 -13.58 -4.99
CA PRO A 34 -8.66 -13.20 -6.31
C PRO A 34 -10.16 -12.92 -6.24
N GLU A 35 -10.68 -12.16 -7.20
CA GLU A 35 -12.11 -11.80 -7.24
C GLU A 35 -13.02 -13.03 -7.34
N SER A 36 -12.53 -14.11 -7.95
CA SER A 36 -13.22 -15.41 -8.04
C SER A 36 -13.26 -16.17 -6.71
N TYR A 37 -12.63 -15.67 -5.65
CA TYR A 37 -12.61 -16.30 -4.34
C TYR A 37 -13.95 -16.11 -3.60
N THR A 38 -14.67 -17.22 -3.41
CA THR A 38 -16.03 -17.22 -2.84
C THR A 38 -16.09 -17.65 -1.37
N SER A 39 -15.01 -18.23 -0.84
CA SER A 39 -15.01 -18.74 0.54
C SER A 39 -14.90 -17.62 1.58
N ARG A 40 -15.42 -17.90 2.79
CA ARG A 40 -15.46 -16.91 3.89
C ARG A 40 -14.15 -16.71 4.61
N GLN A 41 -13.30 -17.72 4.69
CA GLN A 41 -11.98 -17.66 5.33
C GLN A 41 -10.92 -17.69 4.24
N TYR A 42 -9.86 -16.90 4.37
CA TYR A 42 -8.70 -16.91 3.47
C TYR A 42 -7.43 -17.02 4.31
N VAL A 43 -6.50 -17.87 3.88
CA VAL A 43 -5.16 -17.98 4.47
C VAL A 43 -4.16 -17.48 3.45
N ASP A 44 -3.45 -16.40 3.79
CA ASP A 44 -2.45 -15.78 2.93
C ASP A 44 -1.19 -16.66 2.79
N SER A 45 -0.25 -16.23 1.94
CA SER A 45 0.98 -16.95 1.64
C SER A 45 1.96 -17.00 2.82
N ARG A 46 1.76 -16.15 3.84
CA ARG A 46 2.46 -16.21 5.13
C ARG A 46 1.79 -17.17 6.11
N GLY A 47 0.66 -17.77 5.74
CA GLY A 47 -0.08 -18.73 6.55
C GLY A 47 -0.98 -18.08 7.60
N CYS A 48 -1.35 -16.81 7.44
CA CYS A 48 -2.21 -16.08 8.38
C CYS A 48 -3.67 -16.05 7.92
N ALA A 49 -4.61 -16.27 8.84
CA ALA A 49 -6.04 -16.35 8.53
C ALA A 49 -6.77 -15.00 8.60
N TYR A 50 -7.66 -14.82 7.64
CA TYR A 50 -8.55 -13.68 7.49
C TYR A 50 -9.97 -14.15 7.20
N VAL A 51 -10.97 -13.36 7.60
CA VAL A 51 -12.39 -13.64 7.34
C VAL A 51 -13.01 -12.51 6.55
N ARG A 52 -13.75 -12.88 5.52
CA ARG A 52 -14.53 -12.00 4.66
C ARG A 52 -15.65 -11.36 5.49
N ALA A 53 -15.69 -10.03 5.48
CA ALA A 53 -16.78 -9.24 6.04
C ALA A 53 -17.22 -8.16 5.04
N GLY A 54 -18.36 -7.53 5.31
CA GLY A 54 -19.01 -6.60 4.38
C GLY A 54 -20.16 -7.24 3.61
N GLN A 55 -20.90 -6.42 2.87
CA GLN A 55 -22.11 -6.80 2.14
C GLN A 55 -22.03 -6.28 0.71
N GLY A 56 -22.55 -7.06 -0.25
CA GLY A 56 -22.55 -6.70 -1.67
C GLY A 56 -21.13 -6.63 -2.27
N PRO A 57 -20.79 -5.58 -3.02
CA PRO A 57 -19.47 -5.44 -3.66
C PRO A 57 -18.37 -5.01 -2.68
N THR A 58 -18.73 -4.46 -1.52
CA THR A 58 -17.75 -3.97 -0.54
C THR A 58 -17.34 -5.11 0.38
N VAL A 59 -16.18 -5.67 0.10
CA VAL A 59 -15.59 -6.78 0.85
C VAL A 59 -14.36 -6.27 1.59
N ILE A 60 -14.30 -6.57 2.88
CA ILE A 60 -13.15 -6.34 3.75
C ILE A 60 -12.67 -7.68 4.30
N TRP A 61 -11.36 -7.82 4.52
CA TRP A 61 -10.76 -9.02 5.08
C TRP A 61 -10.28 -8.72 6.49
N VAL A 62 -10.98 -9.28 7.49
CA VAL A 62 -10.72 -9.06 8.91
C VAL A 62 -9.71 -10.09 9.40
N PRO A 63 -8.61 -9.70 10.06
CA PRO A 63 -7.65 -10.64 10.61
C PRO A 63 -8.28 -11.50 11.71
N ARG A 64 -7.99 -12.80 11.69
CA ARG A 64 -8.29 -13.69 12.83
C ARG A 64 -7.17 -13.56 13.84
N VAL A 65 -7.52 -13.34 15.10
CA VAL A 65 -6.57 -13.27 16.20
C VAL A 65 -6.79 -14.39 17.22
N THR A 66 -5.71 -14.79 17.88
CA THR A 66 -5.74 -15.70 19.04
C THR A 66 -6.21 -14.95 20.28
N ASP A 67 -6.38 -15.68 21.39
CA ASP A 67 -6.73 -15.09 22.68
C ASP A 67 -5.68 -14.04 23.13
N ASP A 68 -4.39 -14.33 22.89
CA ASP A 68 -3.24 -13.44 23.10
C ASP A 68 -3.19 -12.22 22.15
N LYS A 69 -4.25 -11.97 21.37
CA LYS A 69 -4.37 -10.85 20.43
C LYS A 69 -3.31 -10.86 19.32
N LYS A 70 -2.75 -12.03 19.01
CA LYS A 70 -1.80 -12.22 17.90
C LYS A 70 -2.52 -12.71 16.65
N LEU A 71 -2.00 -12.38 15.48
CA LEU A 71 -2.55 -12.89 14.22
C LEU A 71 -2.47 -14.43 14.19
N ALA A 72 -3.57 -15.08 13.82
CA ALA A 72 -3.65 -16.53 13.76
C ALA A 72 -2.91 -17.04 12.50
N CYS A 73 -1.63 -17.38 12.67
CA CYS A 73 -0.73 -17.81 11.60
C CYS A 73 -0.25 -19.27 11.79
N GLY A 74 0.53 -19.78 10.83
CA GLY A 74 0.99 -21.18 10.80
C GLY A 74 0.01 -22.13 10.11
N LEU A 75 -0.99 -21.58 9.43
CA LEU A 75 -1.98 -22.33 8.67
C LEU A 75 -1.48 -22.60 7.25
N ARG A 76 -2.02 -23.64 6.60
CA ARG A 76 -1.73 -23.92 5.19
C ARG A 76 -2.32 -22.80 4.31
N PRO A 77 -1.52 -22.13 3.45
CA PRO A 77 -2.04 -21.13 2.51
C PRO A 77 -3.17 -21.68 1.66
N THR A 78 -4.19 -20.86 1.42
CA THR A 78 -5.36 -21.30 0.65
C THR A 78 -5.04 -21.39 -0.83
N LEU A 79 -4.29 -20.43 -1.35
CA LEU A 79 -3.84 -20.45 -2.73
C LEU A 79 -2.58 -21.27 -2.83
N ARG A 80 -2.59 -22.25 -3.74
CA ARG A 80 -1.38 -22.93 -4.15
C ARG A 80 -0.63 -21.98 -5.07
N ARG A 81 0.62 -21.64 -4.72
CA ARG A 81 1.54 -21.01 -5.67
C ARG A 81 1.65 -21.89 -6.91
N THR A 82 1.37 -21.31 -8.06
CA THR A 82 1.59 -21.93 -9.36
C THR A 82 2.95 -21.52 -9.92
N ALA A 83 3.46 -22.26 -10.90
CA ALA A 83 4.71 -21.90 -11.57
C ALA A 83 4.66 -20.49 -12.20
N ALA A 84 3.48 -20.03 -12.61
CA ALA A 84 3.26 -18.69 -13.14
C ALA A 84 3.54 -17.59 -12.09
N ASP A 85 3.27 -17.84 -10.80
CA ASP A 85 3.57 -16.89 -9.70
C ASP A 85 5.07 -16.73 -9.44
N THR A 86 5.91 -17.60 -10.02
CA THR A 86 7.37 -17.61 -9.83
C THR A 86 8.11 -17.14 -11.08
N ALA A 87 7.38 -16.72 -12.12
CA ALA A 87 8.00 -16.19 -13.32
C ALA A 87 8.79 -14.91 -12.98
N PRO A 88 10.02 -14.75 -13.51
CA PRO A 88 10.79 -13.54 -13.29
C PRO A 88 10.04 -12.34 -13.88
N VAL A 89 9.81 -11.32 -13.05
CA VAL A 89 9.27 -10.03 -13.51
C VAL A 89 10.31 -9.39 -14.42
N ILE A 90 10.00 -9.28 -15.72
CA ILE A 90 10.81 -8.49 -16.64
C ILE A 90 10.45 -7.02 -16.38
N PRO A 91 11.40 -6.18 -15.95
CA PRO A 91 11.14 -4.76 -15.74
C PRO A 91 10.75 -4.10 -17.07
N ASP A 92 9.76 -3.22 -17.02
CA ASP A 92 9.38 -2.41 -18.18
C ASP A 92 10.61 -1.64 -18.70
N PRO A 93 10.78 -1.52 -20.03
CA PRO A 93 11.87 -0.76 -20.60
C PRO A 93 11.80 0.69 -20.11
N ARG A 94 12.87 1.15 -19.46
CA ARG A 94 12.99 2.52 -18.96
C ARG A 94 12.81 3.48 -20.14
N PRO A 95 11.96 4.52 -20.03
CA PRO A 95 11.83 5.52 -21.08
C PRO A 95 13.20 6.05 -21.47
N ALA A 96 13.50 6.03 -22.77
CA ALA A 96 14.75 6.56 -23.28
C ALA A 96 14.87 8.04 -22.89
N ALA A 97 16.03 8.43 -22.34
CA ALA A 97 16.29 9.82 -22.01
C ALA A 97 16.13 10.68 -23.26
N ALA A 98 15.40 11.79 -23.13
CA ALA A 98 15.25 12.75 -24.21
C ALA A 98 16.63 13.23 -24.68
N PRO A 99 16.82 13.45 -26.00
CA PRO A 99 18.10 13.94 -26.52
C PRO A 99 18.51 15.24 -25.83
N ALA A 100 19.78 15.32 -25.42
CA ALA A 100 20.33 16.55 -24.87
C ALA A 100 20.19 17.70 -25.90
N PRO A 101 19.83 18.92 -25.46
CA PRO A 101 19.73 20.06 -26.36
C PRO A 101 21.09 20.31 -27.02
N ALA A 102 21.07 20.52 -28.34
CA ALA A 102 22.27 20.75 -29.13
C ALA A 102 23.04 21.98 -28.62
N PRO A 103 24.39 21.96 -28.60
CA PRO A 103 25.18 23.11 -28.22
C PRO A 103 24.88 24.28 -29.16
N ALA A 104 24.49 25.42 -28.58
CA ALA A 104 24.33 26.66 -29.34
C ALA A 104 25.70 27.09 -29.87
N VAL A 105 25.87 27.09 -31.20
CA VAL A 105 27.07 27.58 -31.85
C VAL A 105 27.15 29.09 -31.63
N ALA A 106 28.18 29.56 -30.92
CA ALA A 106 28.43 30.98 -30.75
C ALA A 106 28.70 31.61 -32.12
N ALA A 107 27.94 32.65 -32.46
CA ALA A 107 28.12 33.38 -33.71
C ALA A 107 29.52 34.00 -33.80
N PRO A 108 30.21 33.92 -34.95
CA PRO A 108 31.54 34.50 -35.10
C PRO A 108 31.49 36.01 -34.97
N GLN A 109 32.31 36.54 -34.05
CA GLN A 109 32.46 37.98 -33.86
C GLN A 109 33.14 38.59 -35.09
N ALA A 110 32.46 39.52 -35.75
CA ALA A 110 32.99 40.20 -36.92
C ALA A 110 34.25 41.01 -36.55
N VAL A 111 35.39 40.62 -37.13
CA VAL A 111 36.64 41.38 -37.03
C VAL A 111 36.48 42.67 -37.85
N ARG A 112 36.49 43.82 -37.18
CA ARG A 112 36.54 45.13 -37.85
C ARG A 112 37.91 45.31 -38.49
N VAL A 113 37.96 45.33 -39.82
CA VAL A 113 39.14 45.74 -40.57
C VAL A 113 39.06 47.25 -40.79
N ALA A 114 40.04 47.99 -40.26
CA ALA A 114 40.20 49.41 -40.52
C ALA A 114 41.12 49.66 -41.73
N ARG A 115 40.71 50.53 -42.67
CA ARG A 115 41.61 51.17 -43.66
C ARG A 115 40.90 52.27 -44.48
N PRO A 116 41.61 53.19 -45.16
CA PRO A 116 42.69 54.13 -44.78
C PRO A 116 42.24 55.62 -44.95
N PRO A 117 43.04 56.63 -44.55
CA PRO A 117 42.71 58.02 -44.86
C PRO A 117 42.86 58.33 -46.35
N ARG A 118 41.86 59.01 -46.95
CA ARG A 118 41.98 59.58 -48.30
C ARG A 118 42.66 60.95 -48.22
N GLN A 119 43.71 61.14 -49.01
CA GLN A 119 44.38 62.42 -49.21
C GLN A 119 43.50 63.38 -50.05
N PRO A 120 43.64 64.71 -49.87
CA PRO A 120 42.88 65.71 -50.62
C PRO A 120 43.45 65.91 -52.03
N ALA A 121 42.56 66.10 -53.02
CA ALA A 121 42.91 66.58 -54.35
C ALA A 121 42.54 68.07 -54.49
N THR A 122 43.40 68.81 -55.20
CA THR A 122 43.40 70.25 -55.47
C THR A 122 42.23 70.70 -56.34
#